data_AF-A0A2D5S3W3-F1
#
_entry.id   AF-A0A2D5S3W3-F1
#
_cell.length_a   1.000
_cell.length_b   1.000
_cell.length_c   1.000
_cell.angle_alpha   90.00
_cell.angle_beta   90.00
_cell.angle_gamma   90.00
#
_symmetry.space_group_name_H-M   'P 1'
#
loop_
_entity.id
_entity.type
_entity.pdbx_description
1 polymer ?
#
loop_
_entity_poly.entity_id
_entity_poly.type
_entity_poly.pdbx_seq_one_letter_code
_entity_poly.pdbx_strand_id
1 'polypeptide(L)'
;MDDPDRSIGPARRENCNPREAERMHGVDTTKIEPLELEVTVDGNSNVPIAFPVKDPSSIGLGQKELDLLRMKWFSLLGEGIWHHFSMPFDEILEHIEDSFDLEILHTNELRLAAATRIAENFEDLILAIACAKGDLAAWSLLERDLTPLLARMCELRVDETDALLHASRFLCAVRTRTRDEELLEVFPADADFSENDGMPCLQDYTGLHPLRSFLGGPLFANLQDLIRDGLVAATRSGAERDRSARCLRLAD
;
A
#
# COMPACT_ATOMS: atom_id res chain seq x y z
N MET A 1 -0.94 -77.94 -10.88
CA MET A 1 -1.86 -77.25 -9.96
C MET A 1 -2.25 -75.96 -10.64
N ASP A 2 -3.42 -76.10 -11.24
CA ASP A 2 -4.45 -75.19 -11.73
C ASP A 2 -4.24 -73.68 -11.86
N ASP A 3 -4.88 -73.24 -12.95
CA ASP A 3 -5.02 -71.94 -13.59
C ASP A 3 -5.70 -70.83 -12.74
N PRO A 4 -5.60 -69.57 -13.23
CA PRO A 4 -6.04 -68.34 -12.58
C PRO A 4 -7.53 -68.08 -12.83
N ASP A 5 -8.20 -67.37 -11.91
CA ASP A 5 -9.38 -66.61 -12.31
C ASP A 5 -9.84 -65.58 -11.27
N ARG A 6 -10.49 -64.56 -11.84
CA ARG A 6 -11.38 -63.54 -11.27
C ARG A 6 -10.79 -62.22 -10.76
N SER A 7 -11.33 -61.07 -11.14
CA SER A 7 -12.23 -60.67 -12.24
C SER A 7 -12.62 -59.21 -11.97
N ILE A 8 -12.74 -58.42 -13.05
CA ILE A 8 -13.75 -57.35 -13.27
C ILE A 8 -13.67 -56.15 -12.28
N GLY A 9 -13.40 -54.91 -12.67
CA GLY A 9 -13.75 -54.18 -13.89
C GLY A 9 -14.23 -52.76 -13.44
N PRO A 10 -14.06 -51.71 -14.25
CA PRO A 10 -14.32 -50.32 -13.84
C PRO A 10 -15.77 -49.91 -14.10
N ALA A 11 -16.37 -49.17 -13.16
CA ALA A 11 -17.64 -48.44 -13.32
C ALA A 11 -17.56 -47.24 -12.35
N ARG A 12 -17.95 -46.00 -12.70
CA ARG A 12 -19.07 -45.60 -13.55
C ARG A 12 -18.78 -44.20 -14.11
N ARG A 13 -18.91 -44.09 -15.44
CA ARG A 13 -19.26 -42.84 -16.13
C ARG A 13 -20.77 -42.66 -15.98
N GLU A 14 -21.21 -41.48 -15.57
CA GLU A 14 -22.56 -41.02 -15.91
C GLU A 14 -22.40 -39.82 -16.85
N ASN A 15 -22.68 -40.13 -18.13
CA ASN A 15 -23.11 -39.15 -19.11
C ASN A 15 -24.49 -38.63 -18.69
N CYS A 16 -24.73 -37.33 -18.86
CA CYS A 16 -25.92 -36.92 -19.60
C CYS A 16 -25.70 -35.57 -20.28
N ASN A 17 -26.05 -35.57 -21.57
CA ASN A 17 -25.90 -34.52 -22.56
C ASN A 17 -27.03 -33.46 -22.42
N PRO A 18 -26.87 -32.28 -23.02
CA PRO A 18 -27.80 -31.16 -22.95
C PRO A 18 -28.88 -31.31 -24.01
N ARG A 19 -30.13 -31.06 -23.64
CA ARG A 19 -31.29 -30.62 -24.47
C ARG A 19 -32.57 -31.08 -23.78
N GLU A 20 -33.36 -30.12 -23.32
CA GLU A 20 -34.84 -30.09 -23.31
C GLU A 20 -35.32 -29.18 -22.18
N ALA A 21 -35.59 -27.92 -22.51
CA ALA A 21 -36.60 -27.10 -21.82
C ALA A 21 -36.97 -25.89 -22.69
N GLU A 22 -37.44 -26.15 -23.93
CA GLU A 22 -38.30 -25.21 -24.63
C GLU A 22 -39.75 -25.66 -24.47
N ARG A 23 -40.56 -24.82 -23.81
CA ARG A 23 -42.00 -24.54 -24.03
C ARG A 23 -42.43 -23.55 -22.95
N MET A 24 -42.40 -22.25 -23.22
CA MET A 24 -43.50 -21.47 -23.81
C MET A 24 -44.81 -21.52 -23.01
N HIS A 25 -44.99 -20.50 -22.17
CA HIS A 25 -46.19 -19.68 -21.95
C HIS A 25 -45.67 -18.45 -21.16
N GLY A 26 -45.54 -17.25 -21.71
CA GLY A 26 -46.57 -16.45 -22.35
C GLY A 26 -47.03 -15.40 -21.34
N VAL A 27 -46.34 -14.26 -21.24
CA VAL A 27 -46.89 -13.03 -20.62
C VAL A 27 -46.37 -11.82 -21.39
N ASP A 28 -47.34 -11.04 -21.87
CA ASP A 28 -47.24 -9.84 -22.67
C ASP A 28 -46.37 -8.73 -22.05
N THR A 29 -45.60 -8.10 -22.92
CA THR A 29 -45.18 -6.70 -22.82
C THR A 29 -46.41 -5.80 -22.85
N THR A 30 -46.64 -5.00 -21.80
CA THR A 30 -47.08 -3.58 -21.86
C THR A 30 -47.44 -3.04 -20.47
N LYS A 31 -47.09 -1.77 -20.23
CA LYS A 31 -47.46 -0.87 -19.11
C LYS A 31 -46.65 -0.98 -17.82
N ILE A 32 -45.58 -0.18 -17.75
CA ILE A 32 -45.16 0.45 -16.50
C ILE A 32 -45.56 1.92 -16.62
N GLU A 33 -46.57 2.33 -15.87
CA GLU A 33 -47.00 3.72 -15.74
C GLU A 33 -45.96 4.50 -14.91
N PRO A 34 -45.53 5.70 -15.35
CA PRO A 34 -44.74 6.58 -14.51
C PRO A 34 -45.64 7.21 -13.44
N LEU A 35 -45.24 7.09 -12.16
CA LEU A 35 -45.84 7.83 -11.05
C LEU A 35 -45.52 9.31 -11.23
N GLU A 36 -46.45 10.05 -11.83
CA GLU A 36 -46.53 11.51 -11.75
C GLU A 36 -46.93 11.88 -10.32
N LEU A 37 -45.97 12.36 -9.53
CA LEU A 37 -46.28 13.14 -8.33
C LEU A 37 -46.38 14.61 -8.76
N GLU A 38 -47.62 15.06 -8.98
CA GLU A 38 -47.93 16.48 -9.06
C GLU A 38 -47.70 17.13 -7.70
N VAL A 39 -46.66 17.96 -7.59
CA VAL A 39 -46.60 19.04 -6.61
C VAL A 39 -46.49 20.33 -7.39
N THR A 40 -47.60 21.06 -7.45
CA THR A 40 -47.71 22.36 -8.10
C THR A 40 -47.58 23.48 -7.08
N VAL A 41 -46.74 24.47 -7.43
CA VAL A 41 -46.87 25.93 -7.15
C VAL A 41 -46.49 26.34 -5.71
N ASP A 42 -45.61 27.30 -5.41
CA ASP A 42 -45.11 28.50 -6.09
C ASP A 42 -43.83 28.97 -5.36
N GLY A 43 -42.94 29.68 -6.03
CA GLY A 43 -41.90 30.45 -5.32
C GLY A 43 -40.57 30.55 -6.05
N ASN A 44 -40.48 31.54 -6.93
CA ASN A 44 -39.28 32.01 -7.59
C ASN A 44 -38.13 32.21 -6.57
N SER A 45 -37.20 31.25 -6.50
CA SER A 45 -35.93 31.40 -5.81
C SER A 45 -34.85 30.72 -6.62
N ASN A 46 -34.26 31.47 -7.55
CA ASN A 46 -32.88 31.23 -7.97
C ASN A 46 -32.02 31.42 -6.73
N VAL A 47 -31.87 30.38 -5.91
CA VAL A 47 -30.76 30.26 -4.97
C VAL A 47 -29.60 29.75 -5.81
N PRO A 48 -28.59 30.57 -6.13
CA PRO A 48 -27.32 29.98 -6.52
C PRO A 48 -26.91 29.12 -5.33
N ILE A 49 -26.67 27.83 -5.55
CA ILE A 49 -25.88 27.04 -4.61
C ILE A 49 -24.51 27.71 -4.63
N ALA A 50 -24.34 28.70 -3.76
CA ALA A 50 -23.08 29.31 -3.46
C ALA A 50 -22.30 28.22 -2.73
N PHE A 51 -21.50 27.48 -3.49
CA PHE A 51 -20.32 26.86 -2.91
C PHE A 51 -19.62 27.97 -2.15
N PRO A 52 -19.39 27.84 -0.83
CA PRO A 52 -18.57 28.81 -0.15
C PRO A 52 -17.23 28.80 -0.87
N VAL A 53 -16.92 29.91 -1.55
CA VAL A 53 -15.58 30.20 -2.03
C VAL A 53 -14.76 30.32 -0.75
N LYS A 54 -14.15 29.20 -0.37
CA LYS A 54 -13.20 29.13 0.74
C LYS A 54 -12.10 30.14 0.40
N ASP A 55 -11.81 31.01 1.36
CA ASP A 55 -10.78 32.02 1.27
C ASP A 55 -9.48 31.47 0.64
N PRO A 56 -8.73 32.27 -0.15
CA PRO A 56 -7.52 31.83 -0.83
C PRO A 56 -6.33 31.53 0.10
N SER A 57 -6.57 31.35 1.40
CA SER A 57 -5.59 30.86 2.37
C SER A 57 -5.87 29.41 2.78
N SER A 58 -6.22 28.52 1.83
CA SER A 58 -6.32 27.10 2.14
C SER A 58 -4.90 26.52 2.24
N ILE A 59 -4.43 26.36 3.47
CA ILE A 59 -3.15 25.74 3.83
C ILE A 59 -3.10 24.24 3.47
N GLY A 60 -4.22 23.63 3.05
CA GLY A 60 -4.29 22.22 2.67
C GLY A 60 -4.34 21.93 1.17
N LEU A 61 -4.55 20.65 0.86
CA LEU A 61 -4.81 20.16 -0.49
C LEU A 61 -6.07 20.82 -1.09
N GLY A 62 -6.00 21.19 -2.37
CA GLY A 62 -7.15 21.73 -3.09
C GLY A 62 -8.14 20.63 -3.50
N GLN A 63 -9.30 21.05 -4.02
CA GLN A 63 -10.37 20.11 -4.40
C GLN A 63 -9.90 19.11 -5.47
N LYS A 64 -9.08 19.55 -6.42
CA LYS A 64 -8.60 18.69 -7.52
C LYS A 64 -7.69 17.58 -6.99
N GLU A 65 -6.83 17.92 -6.04
CA GLU A 65 -5.91 16.99 -5.37
C GLU A 65 -6.69 15.97 -4.55
N LEU A 66 -7.69 16.42 -3.78
CA LEU A 66 -8.57 15.55 -3.01
C LEU A 66 -9.38 14.60 -3.90
N ASP A 67 -9.91 15.09 -5.02
CA ASP A 67 -10.66 14.26 -5.97
C ASP A 67 -9.77 13.17 -6.59
N LEU A 68 -8.51 13.51 -6.91
CA LEU A 68 -7.53 12.56 -7.43
C LEU A 68 -7.22 11.46 -6.41
N LEU A 69 -6.94 11.82 -5.16
CA LEU A 69 -6.67 10.86 -4.09
C LEU A 69 -7.89 9.99 -3.81
N ARG A 70 -9.08 10.58 -3.78
CA ARG A 70 -10.34 9.87 -3.55
C ARG A 70 -10.64 8.87 -4.67
N MET A 71 -10.40 9.24 -5.93
CA MET A 71 -10.52 8.31 -7.05
C MET A 71 -9.59 7.12 -6.90
N LYS A 72 -8.33 7.35 -6.48
CA LYS A 72 -7.37 6.27 -6.25
C LYS A 72 -7.80 5.36 -5.10
N TRP A 73 -8.23 5.94 -3.98
CA TRP A 73 -8.79 5.21 -2.85
C TRP A 73 -9.97 4.31 -3.26
N PHE A 74 -10.96 4.87 -3.97
CA PHE A 74 -12.10 4.09 -4.45
C PHE A 74 -11.70 2.94 -5.38
N SER A 75 -10.70 3.14 -6.25
CA SER A 75 -10.24 2.08 -7.14
C SER A 75 -9.65 0.87 -6.39
N LEU A 76 -9.04 1.11 -5.23
CA LEU A 76 -8.40 0.06 -4.42
C LEU A 76 -9.39 -0.73 -3.56
N LEU A 77 -10.55 -0.15 -3.21
CA LEU A 77 -11.60 -0.86 -2.46
C LEU A 77 -12.17 -2.07 -3.22
N GLY A 78 -12.04 -2.09 -4.56
CA GLY A 78 -12.52 -3.18 -5.42
C GLY A 78 -11.49 -4.26 -5.75
N GLU A 79 -10.23 -4.11 -5.36
CA GLU A 79 -9.13 -4.93 -5.89
C GLU A 79 -8.19 -5.51 -4.81
N GLY A 80 -7.72 -6.73 -5.05
CA GLY A 80 -6.51 -7.27 -4.41
C GLY A 80 -6.61 -7.60 -2.92
N ILE A 81 -5.48 -7.58 -2.22
CA ILE A 81 -5.33 -7.87 -0.78
C ILE A 81 -5.77 -6.71 0.11
N TRP A 82 -6.00 -5.53 -0.47
CA TRP A 82 -6.27 -4.27 0.23
C TRP A 82 -7.67 -4.18 0.84
N HIS A 83 -8.61 -5.02 0.40
CA HIS A 83 -9.92 -5.15 1.03
C HIS A 83 -9.84 -5.55 2.52
N HIS A 84 -8.76 -6.20 2.94
CA HIS A 84 -8.53 -6.53 4.35
C HIS A 84 -8.11 -5.32 5.19
N PHE A 85 -7.63 -4.25 4.56
CA PHE A 85 -7.17 -3.02 5.21
C PHE A 85 -8.11 -1.85 4.90
N SER A 86 -9.43 -2.09 4.93
CA SER A 86 -10.45 -1.08 4.64
C SER A 86 -10.30 0.12 5.59
N MET A 87 -9.70 1.19 5.09
CA MET A 87 -9.46 2.44 5.80
C MET A 87 -10.36 3.55 5.24
N PRO A 88 -11.09 4.28 6.09
CA PRO A 88 -11.81 5.49 5.68
C PRO A 88 -10.86 6.48 5.00
N PHE A 89 -11.34 7.15 3.95
CA PHE A 89 -10.54 8.16 3.25
C PHE A 89 -10.07 9.30 4.16
N ASP A 90 -10.91 9.68 5.14
CA ASP A 90 -10.59 10.76 6.07
C ASP A 90 -9.38 10.42 6.96
N GLU A 91 -9.22 9.15 7.37
CA GLU A 91 -8.03 8.71 8.13
C GLU A 91 -6.75 8.78 7.30
N ILE A 92 -6.86 8.56 5.98
CA ILE A 92 -5.71 8.68 5.07
C ILE A 92 -5.31 10.15 4.93
N LEU A 93 -6.30 11.06 4.86
CA LEU A 93 -6.03 12.50 4.79
C LEU A 93 -5.41 13.01 6.08
N GLU A 94 -5.95 12.63 7.23
CA GLU A 94 -5.40 12.97 8.54
C GLU A 94 -3.93 12.55 8.64
N HIS A 95 -3.62 11.30 8.27
CA HIS A 95 -2.24 10.83 8.24
C HIS A 95 -1.34 11.65 7.31
N ILE A 96 -1.80 12.03 6.11
CA ILE A 96 -1.01 12.86 5.20
C ILE A 96 -0.76 14.25 5.78
N GLU A 97 -1.77 14.84 6.42
CA GLU A 97 -1.68 16.17 7.05
C GLU A 97 -0.75 16.16 8.26
N ASP A 98 -0.73 15.08 9.04
CA ASP A 98 0.14 14.92 10.20
C ASP A 98 1.60 14.61 9.81
N SER A 99 1.80 13.82 8.76
CA SER A 99 3.13 13.36 8.32
C SER A 99 3.85 14.34 7.39
N PHE A 100 3.15 15.31 6.82
CA PHE A 100 3.71 16.23 5.83
C PHE A 100 3.21 17.66 6.02
N ASP A 101 4.17 18.59 6.17
CA ASP A 101 3.86 20.01 6.15
C ASP A 101 3.45 20.46 4.74
N LEU A 102 2.14 20.50 4.50
CA LEU A 102 1.53 20.96 3.26
C LEU A 102 1.80 22.45 2.98
N GLU A 103 2.21 23.24 3.98
CA GLU A 103 2.56 24.66 3.77
C GLU A 103 3.74 24.82 2.82
N ILE A 104 4.65 23.84 2.78
CA ILE A 104 5.80 23.79 1.88
C ILE A 104 5.34 23.79 0.40
N LEU A 105 4.14 23.31 0.10
CA LEU A 105 3.57 23.29 -1.24
C LEU A 105 2.92 24.63 -1.58
N HIS A 106 3.75 25.63 -1.85
CA HIS A 106 3.33 27.02 -2.10
C HIS A 106 2.57 27.24 -3.43
N THR A 107 2.59 26.27 -4.35
CA THR A 107 1.92 26.39 -5.65
C THR A 107 0.93 25.25 -5.89
N ASN A 108 -0.13 25.52 -6.65
CA ASN A 108 -1.10 24.50 -7.05
C ASN A 108 -0.45 23.38 -7.88
N GLU A 109 0.59 23.70 -8.66
CA GLU A 109 1.34 22.70 -9.45
C GLU A 109 2.11 21.73 -8.54
N LEU A 110 2.73 22.23 -7.46
CA LEU A 110 3.42 21.41 -6.48
C LEU A 110 2.44 20.54 -5.69
N ARG A 111 1.28 21.09 -5.30
CA ARG A 111 0.20 20.34 -4.63
C ARG A 111 -0.32 19.20 -5.50
N LEU A 112 -0.61 19.48 -6.76
CA LEU A 112 -1.06 18.46 -7.71
C LEU A 112 0.02 17.40 -7.98
N ALA A 113 1.28 17.81 -8.10
CA ALA A 113 2.40 16.88 -8.25
C ALA A 113 2.54 15.97 -7.02
N ALA A 114 2.48 16.54 -5.81
CA ALA A 114 2.51 15.78 -4.56
C ALA A 114 1.33 14.79 -4.48
N ALA A 115 0.11 15.24 -4.72
CA ALA A 115 -1.08 14.37 -4.73
C ALA A 115 -0.97 13.25 -5.77
N THR A 116 -0.39 13.54 -6.95
CA THR A 116 -0.12 12.52 -7.97
C THR A 116 0.88 11.47 -7.46
N ARG A 117 1.96 11.88 -6.79
CA ARG A 117 2.93 10.96 -6.19
C ARG A 117 2.31 10.11 -5.08
N ILE A 118 1.51 10.71 -4.22
CA ILE A 118 0.80 10.01 -3.16
C ILE A 118 -0.16 8.97 -3.78
N ALA A 119 -0.88 9.33 -4.84
CA ALA A 119 -1.74 8.38 -5.56
C ALA A 119 -0.96 7.24 -6.24
N GLU A 120 0.24 7.49 -6.75
CA GLU A 120 1.12 6.45 -7.30
C GLU A 120 1.55 5.44 -6.22
N ASN A 121 1.77 5.89 -4.98
CA ASN A 121 2.21 5.06 -3.86
C ASN A 121 1.09 4.78 -2.83
N PHE A 122 -0.17 4.83 -3.26
CA PHE A 122 -1.32 4.80 -2.34
C PHE A 122 -1.45 3.46 -1.59
N GLU A 123 -1.07 2.36 -2.23
CA GLU A 123 -1.03 1.03 -1.62
C GLU A 123 0.00 0.96 -0.49
N ASP A 124 1.20 1.48 -0.74
CA ASP A 124 2.25 1.61 0.27
C ASP A 124 1.79 2.49 1.44
N LEU A 125 1.02 3.55 1.17
CA LEU A 125 0.48 4.45 2.18
C LEU A 125 -0.53 3.72 3.08
N ILE A 126 -1.51 3.01 2.50
CA ILE A 126 -2.47 2.20 3.26
C ILE A 126 -1.74 1.18 4.14
N LEU A 127 -0.71 0.52 3.59
CA LEU A 127 0.09 -0.45 4.34
C LEU A 127 0.81 0.19 5.53
N ALA A 128 1.43 1.35 5.32
CA ALA A 128 2.14 2.07 6.36
C ALA A 128 1.20 2.52 7.48
N ILE A 129 0.03 3.07 7.16
CA ILE A 129 -0.95 3.49 8.17
C ILE A 129 -1.46 2.28 8.97
N ALA A 130 -1.77 1.17 8.29
CA ALA A 130 -2.19 -0.05 8.99
C ALA A 130 -1.09 -0.59 9.93
N CYS A 131 0.18 -0.52 9.50
CA CYS A 131 1.32 -0.85 10.35
C CYS A 131 1.48 0.09 11.55
N ALA A 132 1.29 1.40 11.33
CA ALA A 132 1.34 2.42 12.38
C ALA A 132 0.29 2.16 13.46
N LYS A 133 -0.93 1.76 13.06
CA LYS A 133 -2.01 1.33 13.96
C LYS A 133 -1.79 -0.04 14.63
N GLY A 134 -0.62 -0.65 14.44
CA GLY A 134 -0.25 -1.90 15.07
C GLY A 134 -0.80 -3.19 14.43
N ASP A 135 -1.39 -3.13 13.22
CA ASP A 135 -1.93 -4.31 12.54
C ASP A 135 -0.84 -5.34 12.22
N LEU A 136 -0.94 -6.53 12.83
CA LEU A 136 0.04 -7.60 12.66
C LEU A 136 0.06 -8.20 11.26
N ALA A 137 -1.08 -8.23 10.56
CA ALA A 137 -1.16 -8.72 9.19
C ALA A 137 -0.50 -7.73 8.22
N ALA A 138 -0.68 -6.42 8.46
CA ALA A 138 0.01 -5.38 7.71
C ALA A 138 1.54 -5.48 7.88
N TRP A 139 2.01 -5.64 9.13
CA TRP A 139 3.43 -5.86 9.41
C TRP A 139 3.98 -7.10 8.73
N SER A 140 3.26 -8.22 8.79
CA SER A 140 3.68 -9.46 8.11
C SER A 140 3.75 -9.28 6.59
N LEU A 141 2.83 -8.52 6.00
CA LEU A 141 2.81 -8.22 4.57
C LEU A 141 4.00 -7.34 4.18
N LEU A 142 4.23 -6.27 4.94
CA LEU A 142 5.36 -5.36 4.76
C LEU A 142 6.70 -6.08 4.87
N GLU A 143 6.90 -6.89 5.93
CA GLU A 143 8.13 -7.65 6.13
C GLU A 143 8.36 -8.65 5.00
N ARG A 144 7.31 -9.36 4.55
CA ARG A 144 7.41 -10.33 3.44
C ARG A 144 7.87 -9.67 2.15
N ASP A 145 7.33 -8.49 1.83
CA ASP A 145 7.52 -7.86 0.53
C ASP A 145 8.78 -6.95 0.50
N LEU A 146 9.08 -6.24 1.59
CA LEU A 146 10.19 -5.29 1.65
C LEU A 146 11.52 -5.90 2.08
N THR A 147 11.54 -6.93 2.94
CA THR A 147 12.80 -7.57 3.38
C THR A 147 13.71 -7.96 2.20
N PRO A 148 13.24 -8.70 1.17
CA PRO A 148 14.11 -9.08 0.05
C PRO A 148 14.56 -7.88 -0.78
N LEU A 149 13.72 -6.85 -0.93
CA LEU A 149 14.07 -5.63 -1.68
C LEU A 149 15.15 -4.82 -0.97
N LEU A 150 15.02 -4.65 0.34
CA LEU A 150 15.98 -3.95 1.18
C LEU A 150 17.30 -4.73 1.31
N ALA A 151 17.25 -6.06 1.41
CA ALA A 151 18.43 -6.90 1.39
C ALA A 151 19.21 -6.73 0.07
N ARG A 152 18.51 -6.72 -1.07
CA ARG A 152 19.15 -6.53 -2.37
C ARG A 152 19.87 -5.19 -2.49
N MET A 153 19.39 -4.15 -1.83
CA MET A 153 20.08 -2.86 -1.75
C MET A 153 21.38 -2.95 -0.93
N CYS A 154 21.36 -3.69 0.17
CA CYS A 154 22.51 -3.90 1.05
C CYS A 154 23.62 -4.74 0.40
N GLU A 155 23.26 -5.70 -0.47
CA GLU A 155 24.21 -6.57 -1.17
C GLU A 155 25.28 -5.82 -1.99
N LEU A 156 25.05 -4.54 -2.31
CA LEU A 156 26.05 -3.68 -2.95
C LEU A 156 27.29 -3.46 -2.07
N ARG A 157 27.16 -3.66 -0.75
CA ARG A 157 28.20 -3.37 0.25
C ARG A 157 28.56 -4.57 1.10
N VAL A 158 27.65 -5.51 1.31
CA VAL A 158 27.85 -6.72 2.12
C VAL A 158 27.46 -7.99 1.36
N ASP A 159 27.75 -9.14 1.97
CA ASP A 159 27.30 -10.41 1.41
C ASP A 159 25.79 -10.59 1.54
N GLU A 160 25.25 -11.61 0.88
CA GLU A 160 23.81 -11.87 0.83
C GLU A 160 23.22 -12.22 2.22
N THR A 161 23.98 -12.94 3.05
CA THR A 161 23.50 -13.37 4.37
C THR A 161 23.44 -12.19 5.33
N ASP A 162 24.49 -11.37 5.34
CA ASP A 162 24.56 -10.14 6.11
C ASP A 162 23.52 -9.13 5.62
N ALA A 163 23.33 -9.00 4.30
CA ALA A 163 22.31 -8.12 3.72
C ALA A 163 20.90 -8.46 4.23
N LEU A 164 20.53 -9.75 4.21
CA LEU A 164 19.23 -10.21 4.70
C LEU A 164 19.07 -9.96 6.20
N LEU A 165 20.12 -10.22 6.98
CA LEU A 165 20.13 -9.99 8.42
C LEU A 165 19.97 -8.50 8.76
N HIS A 166 20.67 -7.63 8.04
CA HIS A 166 20.59 -6.17 8.23
C HIS A 166 19.22 -5.63 7.85
N ALA A 167 18.67 -6.04 6.70
CA ALA A 167 17.32 -5.64 6.31
C ALA A 167 16.26 -6.08 7.34
N SER A 168 16.35 -7.33 7.81
CA SER A 168 15.40 -7.87 8.81
C SER A 168 15.50 -7.12 10.14
N ARG A 169 16.72 -6.91 10.66
CA ARG A 169 16.95 -6.17 11.91
C ARG A 169 16.51 -4.72 11.81
N PHE A 170 16.74 -4.09 10.66
CA PHE A 170 16.30 -2.74 10.38
C PHE A 170 14.78 -2.64 10.43
N LEU A 171 14.04 -3.52 9.73
CA LEU A 171 12.58 -3.51 9.79
C LEU A 171 12.05 -3.79 11.21
N CYS A 172 12.69 -4.66 11.99
CA CYS A 172 12.35 -4.82 13.41
C CYS A 172 12.54 -3.51 14.19
N ALA A 173 13.62 -2.77 13.96
CA ALA A 173 13.84 -1.48 14.61
C ALA A 173 12.80 -0.43 14.18
N VAL A 174 12.42 -0.39 12.89
CA VAL A 174 11.36 0.50 12.38
C VAL A 174 10.06 0.21 13.13
N ARG A 175 9.73 -1.08 13.27
CA ARG A 175 8.53 -1.53 13.97
C ARG A 175 8.50 -1.14 15.44
N THR A 176 9.62 -1.25 16.13
CA THR A 176 9.73 -0.80 17.52
C THR A 176 9.53 0.70 17.62
N ARG A 177 10.24 1.49 16.80
CA ARG A 177 10.11 2.96 16.78
C ARG A 177 8.67 3.41 16.49
N THR A 178 8.04 2.79 15.49
CA THR A 178 6.64 3.01 15.10
C THR A 178 5.68 2.73 16.26
N ARG A 179 5.98 1.79 17.15
CA ARG A 179 5.12 1.51 18.33
C ARG A 179 5.38 2.45 19.50
N ASP A 180 6.62 2.90 19.68
CA ASP A 180 7.02 3.66 20.86
C ASP A 180 6.47 5.09 20.86
N GLU A 181 6.15 5.68 19.69
CA GLU A 181 5.50 7.01 19.62
C GLU A 181 4.07 7.03 20.15
N GLU A 182 3.30 5.96 19.94
CA GLU A 182 1.95 5.85 20.54
C GLU A 182 2.01 5.82 22.08
N LEU A 183 3.13 5.37 22.66
CA LEU A 183 3.33 5.28 24.11
C LEU A 183 3.94 6.55 24.71
N LEU A 184 4.63 7.38 23.91
CA LEU A 184 5.20 8.65 24.35
C LEU A 184 4.12 9.70 24.68
N GLU A 185 2.90 9.56 24.15
CA GLU A 185 1.74 10.35 24.60
C GLU A 185 1.27 9.97 26.03
N VAL A 186 1.70 8.82 26.56
CA VAL A 186 1.22 8.28 27.85
C VAL A 186 2.29 8.35 28.96
N PHE A 187 3.58 8.47 28.62
CA PHE A 187 4.66 8.54 29.62
C PHE A 187 5.45 9.86 29.54
N PRO A 188 5.61 10.60 30.66
CA PRO A 188 6.26 11.90 30.63
C PRO A 188 7.78 11.77 30.41
N ALA A 189 8.27 12.47 29.38
CA ALA A 189 9.49 13.28 29.26
C ALA A 189 10.86 12.85 29.85
N ASP A 190 11.02 11.66 30.42
CA ASP A 190 12.29 11.20 31.01
C ASP A 190 12.93 10.03 30.24
N ALA A 191 12.30 9.57 29.15
CA ALA A 191 12.93 8.62 28.25
C ALA A 191 13.68 9.40 27.17
N ASP A 192 15.00 9.44 27.31
CA ASP A 192 15.99 10.01 26.39
C ASP A 192 16.01 9.22 25.05
N PHE A 193 14.84 9.06 24.42
CA PHE A 193 14.71 8.62 23.04
C PHE A 193 15.23 9.77 22.18
N SER A 194 16.54 9.75 21.93
CA SER A 194 17.22 10.65 21.02
C SER A 194 16.38 10.81 19.74
N GLU A 195 15.76 11.98 19.58
CA GLU A 195 14.96 12.41 18.40
C GLU A 195 15.75 12.33 17.07
N ASN A 196 17.00 11.88 17.07
CA ASN A 196 17.90 11.85 15.91
C ASN A 196 18.76 10.58 15.82
N ASP A 197 18.21 9.39 16.06
CA ASP A 197 18.91 8.15 15.71
C ASP A 197 18.89 7.84 14.20
N GLY A 198 18.18 8.65 13.41
CA GLY A 198 18.04 8.49 11.96
C GLY A 198 17.15 7.31 11.57
N MET A 199 16.46 6.68 12.53
CA MET A 199 15.57 5.56 12.28
C MET A 199 14.21 6.07 11.76
N PRO A 200 13.76 5.64 10.57
CA PRO A 200 12.48 6.10 10.04
C PRO A 200 11.31 5.51 10.82
N CYS A 201 10.26 6.32 10.96
CA CYS A 201 8.97 5.95 11.52
C CYS A 201 7.93 5.77 10.41
N LEU A 202 7.00 4.80 10.52
CA LEU A 202 5.95 4.66 9.50
C LEU A 202 4.84 5.71 9.63
N GLN A 203 4.69 6.34 10.81
CA GLN A 203 3.86 7.53 11.00
C GLN A 203 4.28 8.67 10.08
N ASP A 204 5.59 8.84 9.85
CA ASP A 204 6.13 9.91 9.00
C ASP A 204 6.04 9.61 7.49
N TYR A 205 5.50 8.45 7.11
CA TYR A 205 5.46 8.05 5.70
C TYR A 205 4.28 8.69 4.97
N THR A 206 4.59 9.61 4.07
CA THR A 206 3.60 10.47 3.37
C THR A 206 3.15 9.92 2.02
N GLY A 207 3.83 8.91 1.46
CA GLY A 207 3.60 8.42 0.10
C GLY A 207 4.21 9.28 -1.03
N LEU A 208 5.01 10.32 -0.71
CA LEU A 208 5.71 11.14 -1.73
C LEU A 208 6.79 10.35 -2.50
N HIS A 209 7.33 9.31 -1.88
CA HIS A 209 8.29 8.38 -2.45
C HIS A 209 7.80 6.95 -2.21
N PRO A 210 8.17 5.97 -3.05
CA PRO A 210 7.88 4.57 -2.76
C PRO A 210 8.42 4.15 -1.40
N LEU A 211 7.73 3.27 -0.68
CA LEU A 211 8.08 2.88 0.69
C LEU A 211 9.48 2.25 0.78
N ARG A 212 9.85 1.48 -0.24
CA ARG A 212 11.21 0.93 -0.38
C ARG A 212 12.31 2.01 -0.40
N SER A 213 12.02 3.18 -0.96
CA SER A 213 12.97 4.29 -1.06
C SER A 213 13.04 5.07 0.24
N PHE A 214 11.88 5.28 0.88
CA PHE A 214 11.78 5.87 2.21
C PHE A 214 12.60 5.08 3.24
N LEU A 215 12.47 3.75 3.25
CA LEU A 215 13.20 2.87 4.18
C LEU A 215 14.64 2.57 3.74
N GLY A 216 14.88 2.49 2.43
CA GLY A 216 16.17 2.06 1.89
C GLY A 216 17.29 3.08 2.09
N GLY A 217 16.98 4.38 2.08
CA GLY A 217 17.96 5.44 2.35
C GLY A 217 18.57 5.33 3.75
N PRO A 218 17.76 5.39 4.82
CA PRO A 218 18.23 5.22 6.20
C PRO A 218 18.91 3.87 6.44
N LEU A 219 18.36 2.77 5.91
CA LEU A 219 19.01 1.45 5.99
C LEU A 219 20.44 1.49 5.44
N PHE A 220 20.61 2.11 4.27
CA PHE A 220 21.91 2.19 3.63
C PHE A 220 22.88 3.10 4.39
N ALA A 221 22.40 4.20 4.96
CA ALA A 221 23.20 5.06 5.83
C ALA A 221 23.69 4.30 7.08
N ASN A 222 22.77 3.62 7.78
CA ASN A 222 23.11 2.80 8.94
C ASN A 222 24.13 1.72 8.61
N LEU A 223 23.97 1.05 7.46
CA LEU A 223 24.93 0.05 7.01
C LEU A 223 26.31 0.65 6.72
N GLN A 224 26.37 1.85 6.12
CA GLN A 224 27.64 2.53 5.86
C GLN A 224 28.37 2.91 7.14
N ASP A 225 27.65 3.38 8.15
CA ASP A 225 28.22 3.73 9.44
C ASP A 225 28.79 2.47 10.13
N LEU A 226 28.05 1.36 10.13
CA LEU A 226 28.53 0.08 10.67
C LEU A 226 29.79 -0.43 9.96
N ILE A 227 29.87 -0.27 8.64
CA ILE A 227 31.06 -0.62 7.85
C ILE A 227 32.23 0.29 8.20
N ARG A 228 31.99 1.61 8.30
CA ARG A 228 33.01 2.61 8.63
C ARG A 228 33.61 2.36 10.01
N ASP A 229 32.77 1.96 10.96
CA ASP A 229 33.15 1.71 12.34
C ASP A 229 33.77 0.31 12.54
N GLY A 230 33.88 -0.48 11.45
CA GLY A 230 34.48 -1.81 11.46
C GLY A 230 33.62 -2.89 12.12
N LEU A 231 32.34 -2.61 12.35
CA LEU A 231 31.36 -3.52 12.94
C LEU A 231 30.80 -4.52 11.92
N VAL A 232 30.88 -4.19 10.63
CA VAL A 232 30.43 -5.03 9.52
C VAL A 232 31.52 -5.10 8.45
N ALA A 233 31.79 -6.30 7.94
CA ALA A 233 32.77 -6.52 6.89
C ALA A 233 32.18 -6.17 5.52
N ALA A 234 32.72 -5.13 4.87
CA ALA A 234 32.37 -4.87 3.48
C ALA A 234 32.82 -6.02 2.58
N THR A 235 31.97 -6.40 1.62
CA THR A 235 32.37 -7.33 0.56
C THR A 235 33.58 -6.78 -0.19
N ARG A 236 34.66 -7.56 -0.26
CA ARG A 236 35.86 -7.21 -1.05
C ARG A 236 35.47 -7.10 -2.52
N SER A 237 35.90 -6.03 -3.18
CA SER A 237 35.46 -5.70 -4.54
C SER A 237 35.70 -6.83 -5.56
N GLY A 238 34.61 -7.28 -6.20
CA GLY A 238 34.50 -7.40 -7.66
C GLY A 238 35.11 -8.59 -8.42
N ALA A 239 35.99 -9.42 -7.86
CA ALA A 239 36.62 -10.49 -8.66
C ALA A 239 35.85 -11.82 -8.70
N GLU A 240 34.98 -12.12 -7.73
CA GLU A 240 34.33 -13.44 -7.62
C GLU A 240 32.84 -13.47 -7.98
N ARG A 241 32.11 -12.34 -7.87
CA ARG A 241 30.67 -12.30 -8.22
C ARG A 241 30.38 -12.35 -9.73
N ASP A 242 31.36 -12.04 -10.58
CA ASP A 242 31.16 -11.87 -12.03
C ASP A 242 31.09 -13.20 -12.83
N ARG A 243 31.24 -14.36 -12.15
CA ARG A 243 31.13 -15.68 -12.79
C ARG A 243 29.74 -16.30 -12.73
N SER A 244 28.87 -15.87 -11.82
CA SER A 244 27.53 -16.49 -11.66
C SER A 244 26.37 -15.64 -12.21
N ALA A 245 26.57 -14.35 -12.54
CA ALA A 245 25.50 -13.46 -13.01
C ALA A 245 25.36 -13.36 -14.54
N ARG A 246 26.25 -13.99 -15.32
CA ARG A 246 26.17 -14.01 -16.79
C ARG A 246 25.21 -15.09 -17.28
N CYS A 247 23.90 -14.90 -17.09
CA CYS A 247 22.86 -15.56 -17.89
C CYS A 247 21.46 -14.94 -17.65
N LEU A 248 21.30 -13.65 -17.93
CA LEU A 248 20.00 -13.12 -18.34
C LEU A 248 20.13 -12.67 -19.79
N ARG A 249 19.94 -13.63 -20.71
CA ARG A 249 19.73 -13.32 -22.13
C ARG A 249 18.34 -12.71 -22.24
N LEU A 250 18.27 -11.44 -22.64
CA LEU A 250 17.08 -10.86 -23.24
C LEU A 250 16.78 -11.68 -24.50
N ALA A 251 15.63 -12.34 -24.53
CA ALA A 251 15.07 -12.91 -25.74
C ALA A 251 14.14 -11.86 -26.36
N ASP A 252 14.24 -11.74 -27.69
CA ASP A 252 13.60 -10.73 -28.56
C ASP A 252 12.06 -10.63 -28.41
#